data_AF-A0A7L6B4C5-F1
#
_entry.id   AF-A0A7L6B4C5-F1
#
_cell.length_a   1.000
_cell.length_b   1.000
_cell.length_c   1.000
_cell.angle_alpha   90.00
_cell.angle_beta   90.00
_cell.angle_gamma   90.00
#
_symmetry.space_group_name_H-M   'P 1'
#
loop_
_entity.id
_entity.type
_entity.pdbx_description
1 polymer ?
#
loop_
_entity_poly.entity_id
_entity_poly.type
_entity_poly.pdbx_seq_one_letter_code
_entity_poly.pdbx_strand_id
1 'polypeptide(L)'
;MRRAVRSGAALVALVLAVLALAPPGAAVAAGSYTVTVDGGDAAFLYKICLKTTTTVNTYPAGGGDRVCSGKKGSTDGSFDLTAEYTDGDTVWMDVEMLVDLSGHSRTKDDVDITGSHSCTLKGALYAGKFQCENAINKKSFEAPSIEPYQVAVDDPNAPVVQLLTLMAWCVSAAAVIGLLVTGMTLASQLRRGALEERTEYTKQIAFVLAACLLATTAGPVVQALGFSQ
;
A
#
# COMPACT_ATOMS: atom_id res chain seq x y z
N MET A 1 -25.07 -85.36 -18.61
CA MET A 1 -25.08 -83.95 -18.14
C MET A 1 -23.72 -83.32 -18.44
N ARG A 2 -23.67 -82.24 -19.24
CA ARG A 2 -22.59 -81.23 -19.30
C ARG A 2 -23.02 -80.15 -20.30
N ARG A 3 -23.34 -78.95 -19.83
CA ARG A 3 -23.59 -77.76 -20.68
C ARG A 3 -22.97 -76.53 -20.06
N ALA A 4 -22.44 -75.70 -20.97
CA ALA A 4 -22.28 -74.26 -20.92
C ALA A 4 -21.26 -73.66 -19.93
N VAL A 5 -20.03 -73.50 -20.41
CA VAL A 5 -19.15 -72.38 -20.04
C VAL A 5 -18.59 -71.83 -21.35
N ARG A 6 -18.95 -70.60 -21.73
CA ARG A 6 -18.27 -69.69 -22.69
C ARG A 6 -19.25 -68.63 -23.23
N SER A 7 -19.58 -67.61 -22.44
CA SER A 7 -20.24 -66.39 -22.98
C SER A 7 -19.98 -65.10 -22.21
N GLY A 8 -19.35 -65.12 -21.03
CA GLY A 8 -19.20 -63.91 -20.19
C GLY A 8 -18.02 -62.97 -20.52
N ALA A 9 -16.94 -63.48 -21.12
CA ALA A 9 -15.69 -62.71 -21.25
C ALA A 9 -15.69 -61.69 -22.41
N ALA A 10 -16.52 -61.87 -23.43
CA ALA A 10 -16.52 -61.01 -24.62
C ALA A 10 -17.20 -59.64 -24.39
N LEU A 11 -18.18 -59.57 -23.49
CA LEU A 11 -18.93 -58.33 -23.22
C LEU A 11 -18.18 -57.34 -22.33
N VAL A 12 -17.34 -57.81 -21.40
CA VAL A 12 -16.58 -56.93 -20.50
C VAL A 12 -15.41 -56.25 -21.23
N ALA A 13 -14.77 -56.94 -22.18
CA ALA A 13 -13.70 -56.37 -22.99
C ALA A 13 -14.19 -55.25 -23.93
N LEU A 14 -15.43 -55.34 -24.42
CA LEU A 14 -16.00 -54.33 -25.31
C LEU A 14 -16.34 -53.03 -24.57
N VAL A 15 -16.81 -53.10 -23.32
CA VAL A 15 -17.16 -51.91 -22.53
C VAL A 15 -15.91 -51.15 -22.07
N LEU A 16 -14.82 -51.84 -21.71
CA LEU A 16 -13.55 -51.17 -21.40
C LEU A 16 -12.89 -50.54 -22.64
N ALA A 17 -13.07 -51.11 -23.83
CA ALA A 17 -12.53 -50.54 -25.06
C ALA A 17 -13.28 -49.26 -25.49
N VAL A 18 -14.58 -49.14 -25.21
CA VAL A 18 -15.38 -47.95 -25.55
C VAL A 18 -15.11 -46.78 -24.61
N LEU A 19 -14.69 -47.03 -23.36
CA LEU A 19 -14.26 -45.97 -22.42
C LEU A 19 -12.85 -45.41 -22.72
N ALA A 20 -12.05 -46.09 -23.54
CA ALA A 20 -10.71 -45.63 -23.94
C ALA A 20 -10.73 -44.73 -25.21
N LEU A 21 -11.90 -44.50 -25.81
CA LEU A 21 -12.09 -43.65 -27.00
C LEU A 21 -12.78 -42.31 -26.69
N ALA A 22 -12.84 -41.90 -25.42
CA ALA A 22 -13.12 -40.50 -25.13
C ALA A 22 -11.99 -39.68 -25.77
N PRO A 23 -12.25 -38.83 -26.78
CA PRO A 23 -11.23 -37.93 -27.27
C PRO A 23 -10.74 -37.12 -26.07
N PRO A 24 -9.42 -36.88 -25.91
CA PRO A 24 -8.97 -35.85 -24.99
C PRO A 24 -9.78 -34.61 -25.34
N GLY A 25 -10.53 -34.08 -24.37
CA GLY A 25 -11.34 -32.89 -24.57
C GLY A 25 -10.50 -31.89 -25.35
N ALA A 26 -11.03 -31.43 -26.49
CA ALA A 26 -10.29 -30.57 -27.40
C ALA A 26 -9.64 -29.48 -26.56
N ALA A 27 -8.31 -29.46 -26.49
CA ALA A 27 -7.58 -28.38 -25.87
C ALA A 27 -8.01 -27.14 -26.65
N VAL A 28 -8.84 -26.30 -26.03
CA VAL A 28 -9.21 -25.00 -26.60
C VAL A 28 -7.88 -24.28 -26.80
N ALA A 29 -7.60 -23.86 -28.04
CA ALA A 29 -6.35 -23.17 -28.34
C ALA A 29 -6.26 -21.95 -27.42
N ALA A 30 -5.19 -21.84 -26.63
CA ALA A 30 -4.95 -20.71 -25.76
C ALA A 30 -4.92 -19.44 -26.63
N GLY A 31 -5.93 -18.59 -26.45
CA GLY A 31 -5.97 -17.25 -27.00
C GLY A 31 -5.20 -16.28 -26.12
N SER A 32 -5.27 -15.01 -26.47
CA SER A 32 -4.71 -13.92 -25.66
C SER A 32 -5.80 -12.92 -25.31
N TYR A 33 -5.75 -12.43 -24.07
CA TYR A 33 -6.61 -11.36 -23.59
C TYR A 33 -5.78 -10.11 -23.40
N THR A 34 -6.01 -9.11 -24.24
CA THR A 34 -5.33 -7.82 -24.19
C THR A 34 -6.24 -6.75 -23.61
N VAL A 35 -5.70 -5.97 -22.67
CA VAL A 35 -6.33 -4.76 -22.13
C VAL A 35 -5.41 -3.57 -22.36
N THR A 36 -5.97 -2.51 -22.93
CA THR A 36 -5.29 -1.20 -23.01
C THR A 36 -5.56 -0.43 -21.72
N VAL A 37 -4.51 -0.11 -20.98
CA VAL A 37 -4.57 0.67 -19.74
C VAL A 37 -4.09 2.08 -20.03
N ASP A 38 -4.96 3.07 -19.83
CA ASP A 38 -4.62 4.50 -19.86
C ASP A 38 -4.38 5.02 -18.44
N GLY A 39 -3.14 5.37 -18.11
CA GLY A 39 -2.79 5.98 -16.84
C GLY A 39 -2.40 7.45 -16.91
N GLY A 40 -2.70 8.16 -18.02
CA GLY A 40 -2.29 9.56 -18.21
C GLY A 40 -2.72 10.50 -17.07
N ASP A 41 -3.85 10.22 -16.42
CA ASP A 41 -4.41 11.02 -15.33
C ASP A 41 -4.08 10.48 -13.92
N ALA A 42 -3.23 9.45 -13.82
CA ALA A 42 -2.80 8.89 -12.54
C ALA A 42 -1.59 9.64 -11.98
N ALA A 43 -1.82 10.57 -11.05
CA ALA A 43 -0.79 11.33 -10.35
C ALA A 43 -0.07 10.50 -9.26
N PHE A 44 0.22 9.23 -9.54
CA PHE A 44 0.94 8.30 -8.68
C PHE A 44 1.68 7.26 -9.53
N LEU A 45 2.69 6.62 -8.93
CA LEU A 45 3.33 5.45 -9.54
C LEU A 45 2.46 4.21 -9.27
N TYR A 46 2.29 3.36 -10.28
CA TYR A 46 1.44 2.19 -10.19
C TYR A 46 2.03 0.98 -10.91
N LYS A 47 1.53 -0.20 -10.58
CA LYS A 47 1.80 -1.45 -11.29
C LYS A 47 0.48 -2.18 -11.47
N ILE A 48 0.24 -2.65 -12.68
CA ILE A 48 -0.97 -3.40 -13.02
C ILE A 48 -0.59 -4.85 -13.30
N CYS A 49 -1.35 -5.79 -12.77
CA CYS A 49 -1.21 -7.20 -13.10
C CYS A 49 -2.52 -7.77 -13.64
N LEU A 50 -2.45 -8.46 -14.77
CA LEU A 50 -3.56 -9.18 -15.39
C LEU A 50 -3.49 -10.66 -15.01
N LYS A 51 -4.64 -11.22 -14.66
CA LYS A 51 -4.80 -12.60 -14.24
C LYS A 51 -6.03 -13.17 -14.93
N THR A 52 -5.92 -14.35 -15.52
CA THR A 52 -7.05 -15.08 -16.07
C THR A 52 -7.19 -16.41 -15.35
N THR A 53 -8.34 -17.06 -15.47
CA THR A 53 -8.48 -18.42 -14.94
C THR A 53 -7.45 -19.38 -15.57
N THR A 54 -7.11 -19.19 -16.85
CA THR A 54 -6.01 -19.89 -17.51
C THR A 54 -4.66 -19.62 -16.83
N THR A 55 -4.25 -18.36 -16.63
CA THR A 55 -2.91 -18.08 -16.05
C THR A 55 -2.75 -18.63 -14.64
N VAL A 56 -3.83 -18.63 -13.84
CA VAL A 56 -3.83 -19.18 -12.48
C VAL A 56 -3.67 -20.69 -12.48
N ASN A 57 -4.35 -21.37 -13.41
CA ASN A 57 -4.30 -22.82 -13.53
C ASN A 57 -2.95 -23.30 -14.10
N THR A 58 -2.36 -22.53 -15.01
CA THR A 58 -1.06 -22.83 -15.62
C THR A 58 0.10 -22.56 -14.64
N TYR A 59 0.01 -21.50 -13.84
CA TYR A 59 1.09 -21.04 -12.96
C TYR A 59 0.60 -20.88 -11.51
N PRO A 60 0.59 -21.96 -10.70
CA PRO A 60 0.20 -21.86 -9.30
C PRO A 60 1.13 -20.93 -8.50
N ALA A 61 0.60 -20.41 -7.38
CA ALA A 61 1.21 -19.37 -6.56
C ALA A 61 2.72 -19.62 -6.29
N GLY A 62 3.56 -18.66 -6.72
CA GLY A 62 5.02 -18.69 -6.60
C GLY A 62 5.77 -18.61 -7.93
N GLY A 63 5.13 -18.95 -9.06
CA GLY A 63 5.71 -18.90 -10.42
C GLY A 63 5.31 -17.71 -11.29
N GLY A 64 4.36 -16.88 -10.82
CA GLY A 64 3.77 -15.77 -11.58
C GLY A 64 2.42 -16.14 -12.20
N ASP A 65 1.37 -16.19 -11.37
CA ASP A 65 -0.04 -16.44 -11.78
C ASP A 65 -0.66 -15.30 -12.60
N ARG A 66 0.13 -14.25 -12.84
CA ARG A 66 -0.31 -12.96 -13.41
C ARG A 66 0.79 -12.33 -14.25
N VAL A 67 0.39 -11.58 -15.27
CA VAL A 67 1.29 -10.80 -16.13
C VAL A 67 1.25 -9.34 -15.67
N CYS A 68 2.39 -8.76 -15.33
CA CYS A 68 2.45 -7.40 -14.78
C CYS A 68 3.13 -6.39 -15.70
N SER A 69 2.65 -5.14 -15.69
CA SER A 69 3.15 -4.01 -16.48
C SER A 69 4.55 -3.52 -16.09
N GLY A 70 5.08 -3.99 -14.95
CA GLY A 70 6.13 -3.28 -14.23
C GLY A 70 5.64 -1.96 -13.61
N LYS A 71 6.56 -1.19 -13.04
CA LYS A 71 6.24 0.14 -12.47
C LYS A 71 5.99 1.13 -13.61
N LYS A 72 4.89 1.87 -13.52
CA LYS A 72 4.41 2.89 -14.46
C LYS A 72 4.05 4.17 -13.72
N GLY A 73 3.93 5.28 -14.43
CA GLY A 73 3.40 6.56 -13.95
C GLY A 73 2.59 7.28 -15.02
N SER A 74 2.05 8.46 -14.71
CA SER A 74 1.25 9.27 -15.66
C SER A 74 1.98 9.58 -16.97
N THR A 75 3.31 9.73 -16.93
CA THR A 75 4.13 10.01 -18.12
C THR A 75 4.17 8.87 -19.13
N ASP A 76 3.78 7.65 -18.74
CA ASP A 76 3.75 6.49 -19.64
C ASP A 76 2.50 6.46 -20.52
N GLY A 77 1.50 7.31 -20.26
CA GLY A 77 0.27 7.38 -21.04
C GLY A 77 -0.50 6.05 -21.06
N SER A 78 -0.83 5.57 -22.26
CA SER A 78 -1.53 4.30 -22.46
C SER A 78 -0.58 3.17 -22.84
N PHE A 79 -0.82 1.97 -22.32
CA PHE A 79 -0.06 0.77 -22.65
C PHE A 79 -0.95 -0.47 -22.69
N ASP A 80 -0.53 -1.48 -23.45
CA ASP A 80 -1.23 -2.76 -23.53
C ASP A 80 -0.64 -3.77 -22.55
N LEU A 81 -1.51 -4.57 -21.93
CA LEU A 81 -1.16 -5.71 -21.10
C LEU A 81 -1.91 -6.94 -21.62
N THR A 82 -1.18 -8.02 -21.88
CA THR A 82 -1.71 -9.24 -22.51
C THR A 82 -1.43 -10.46 -21.64
N ALA A 83 -2.45 -11.29 -21.43
CA ALA A 83 -2.35 -12.55 -20.70
C ALA A 83 -2.90 -13.72 -21.53
N GLU A 84 -2.48 -14.94 -21.22
CA GLU A 84 -3.07 -16.15 -21.80
C GLU A 84 -4.54 -16.27 -21.40
N TYR A 85 -5.40 -16.72 -22.32
CA TYR A 85 -6.84 -16.74 -22.11
C TYR A 85 -7.49 -17.90 -22.84
N THR A 86 -8.48 -18.51 -22.19
CA THR A 86 -9.37 -19.51 -22.78
C THR A 86 -10.81 -18.98 -22.74
N ASP A 87 -11.61 -19.32 -23.75
CA ASP A 87 -13.02 -18.93 -23.79
C ASP A 87 -13.77 -19.35 -22.52
N GLY A 88 -14.38 -18.38 -21.84
CA GLY A 88 -15.07 -18.59 -20.57
C GLY A 88 -14.23 -18.27 -19.34
N ASP A 89 -12.96 -17.87 -19.51
CA ASP A 89 -12.13 -17.41 -18.39
C ASP A 89 -12.72 -16.17 -17.73
N THR A 90 -12.64 -16.16 -16.40
CA THR A 90 -12.75 -14.91 -15.64
C THR A 90 -11.42 -14.19 -15.70
N VAL A 91 -11.46 -12.87 -15.88
CA VAL A 91 -10.29 -12.00 -15.94
C VAL A 91 -10.29 -11.02 -14.78
N TRP A 92 -9.21 -11.01 -14.02
CA TRP A 92 -8.96 -10.12 -12.90
C TRP A 92 -7.78 -9.20 -13.16
N MET A 93 -7.85 -8.02 -12.55
CA MET A 93 -6.78 -7.05 -12.56
C MET A 93 -6.41 -6.65 -11.13
N ASP A 94 -5.13 -6.71 -10.82
CA ASP A 94 -4.59 -6.17 -9.58
C ASP A 94 -4.03 -4.77 -9.85
N VAL A 95 -4.41 -3.80 -9.04
CA VAL A 95 -3.94 -2.42 -9.11
C VAL A 95 -3.07 -2.14 -7.89
N GLU A 96 -1.77 -2.04 -8.08
CA GLU A 96 -0.80 -1.72 -7.05
C GLU A 96 -0.40 -0.24 -7.15
N MET A 97 -0.77 0.57 -6.17
CA MET A 97 -0.40 1.99 -6.07
C MET A 97 0.82 2.12 -5.17
N LEU A 98 1.94 2.65 -5.68
CA LEU A 98 3.16 2.86 -4.88
C LEU A 98 3.04 4.16 -4.09
N VAL A 99 3.09 4.06 -2.76
CA VAL A 99 2.89 5.21 -1.87
C VAL A 99 4.18 5.95 -1.51
N ASP A 100 5.33 5.33 -1.76
CA ASP A 100 6.64 5.94 -1.52
C ASP A 100 7.75 5.32 -2.40
N LEU A 101 8.95 5.91 -2.27
CA LEU A 101 10.16 5.44 -2.97
C LEU A 101 10.79 4.18 -2.32
N SER A 102 10.39 3.82 -1.10
CA SER A 102 10.83 2.60 -0.41
C SER A 102 10.11 1.34 -0.88
N GLY A 103 9.09 1.48 -1.74
CA GLY A 103 8.36 0.36 -2.33
C GLY A 103 7.17 -0.10 -1.51
N HIS A 104 6.70 0.69 -0.54
CA HIS A 104 5.40 0.44 0.05
C HIS A 104 4.31 0.70 -0.98
N SER A 105 3.27 -0.13 -0.96
CA SER A 105 2.15 -0.02 -1.88
C SER A 105 0.81 -0.26 -1.20
N ARG A 106 -0.23 0.27 -1.82
CA ARG A 106 -1.63 -0.04 -1.54
C ARG A 106 -2.16 -0.82 -2.74
N THR A 107 -2.52 -2.07 -2.51
CA THR A 107 -3.03 -2.95 -3.56
C THR A 107 -4.55 -3.02 -3.50
N LYS A 108 -5.16 -3.05 -4.68
CA LYS A 108 -6.52 -3.52 -4.89
C LYS A 108 -6.44 -4.76 -5.76
N ASP A 109 -6.59 -5.92 -5.13
CA ASP A 109 -6.46 -7.21 -5.78
C ASP A 109 -7.80 -7.74 -6.29
N ASP A 110 -7.72 -8.65 -7.27
CA ASP A 110 -8.81 -9.42 -7.87
C ASP A 110 -9.98 -8.55 -8.40
N VAL A 111 -9.67 -7.42 -9.06
CA VAL A 111 -10.69 -6.60 -9.72
C VAL A 111 -11.17 -7.33 -10.97
N ASP A 112 -12.37 -7.91 -10.91
CA ASP A 112 -12.98 -8.58 -12.06
C ASP A 112 -13.32 -7.58 -13.17
N ILE A 113 -12.64 -7.74 -14.30
CA ILE A 113 -12.74 -6.95 -15.52
C ILE A 113 -13.17 -7.80 -16.73
N THR A 114 -13.76 -8.97 -16.51
CA THR A 114 -14.12 -9.92 -17.57
C THR A 114 -14.92 -9.25 -18.69
N GLY A 115 -14.44 -9.38 -19.93
CA GLY A 115 -15.02 -8.77 -21.14
C GLY A 115 -14.64 -7.29 -21.38
N SER A 116 -13.82 -6.70 -20.51
CA SER A 116 -13.31 -5.32 -20.65
C SER A 116 -11.94 -5.31 -21.33
N HIS A 117 -11.79 -4.56 -22.42
CA HIS A 117 -10.54 -4.46 -23.18
C HIS A 117 -9.85 -3.10 -23.08
N SER A 118 -10.43 -2.16 -22.33
CA SER A 118 -9.81 -0.88 -22.02
C SER A 118 -10.08 -0.51 -20.57
N CYS A 119 -9.09 0.11 -19.92
CA CYS A 119 -9.17 0.60 -18.56
C CYS A 119 -8.48 1.95 -18.42
N THR A 120 -8.95 2.80 -17.52
CA THR A 120 -8.41 4.11 -17.21
C THR A 120 -8.14 4.23 -15.72
N LEU A 121 -6.93 4.70 -15.38
CA LEU A 121 -6.46 5.01 -14.04
C LEU A 121 -6.39 6.53 -13.87
N LYS A 122 -6.99 7.06 -12.80
CA LYS A 122 -6.98 8.49 -12.49
C LYS A 122 -6.79 8.74 -11.00
N GLY A 123 -6.40 9.95 -10.61
CA GLY A 123 -6.38 10.40 -9.21
C GLY A 123 -4.99 10.52 -8.62
N ALA A 124 -4.90 10.80 -7.31
CA ALA A 124 -3.63 11.01 -6.59
C ALA A 124 -3.24 9.77 -5.77
N LEU A 125 -2.02 9.77 -5.21
CA LEU A 125 -1.37 8.69 -4.42
C LEU A 125 -2.25 7.99 -3.35
N TYR A 126 -3.39 8.58 -3.00
CA TYR A 126 -4.27 8.20 -1.90
C TYR A 126 -5.77 8.16 -2.26
N ALA A 127 -6.14 8.55 -3.48
CA ALA A 127 -7.53 8.64 -3.94
C ALA A 127 -7.76 7.93 -5.28
N GLY A 128 -6.80 7.10 -5.71
CA GLY A 128 -6.76 6.46 -7.02
C GLY A 128 -8.11 5.86 -7.42
N LYS A 129 -8.52 6.15 -8.64
CA LYS A 129 -9.75 5.67 -9.27
C LYS A 129 -9.37 4.79 -10.45
N PHE A 130 -10.07 3.68 -10.57
CA PHE A 130 -9.89 2.72 -11.64
C PHE A 130 -11.23 2.44 -12.29
N GLN A 131 -11.28 2.54 -13.62
CA GLN A 131 -12.49 2.36 -14.42
C GLN A 131 -12.16 1.54 -15.66
N CYS A 132 -12.93 0.51 -15.97
CA CYS A 132 -12.82 -0.21 -17.24
C CYS A 132 -14.08 -0.06 -18.07
N GLU A 133 -13.93 -0.03 -19.39
CA GLU A 133 -15.07 -0.12 -20.30
C GLU A 133 -15.59 -1.54 -20.31
N ASN A 134 -16.86 -1.74 -19.99
CA ASN A 134 -17.53 -3.02 -20.14
C ASN A 134 -18.87 -2.81 -20.85
N ALA A 135 -19.22 -3.76 -21.73
CA ALA A 135 -20.48 -3.78 -22.48
C ALA A 135 -21.74 -3.86 -21.61
N ILE A 136 -21.63 -4.24 -20.31
CA ILE A 136 -22.79 -4.46 -19.45
C ILE A 136 -22.83 -3.55 -18.21
N ASN A 137 -21.70 -3.12 -17.62
CA ASN A 137 -21.69 -2.16 -16.50
C ASN A 137 -20.34 -1.45 -16.35
N LYS A 138 -20.34 -0.12 -16.23
CA LYS A 138 -19.15 0.65 -15.81
C LYS A 138 -18.80 0.27 -14.37
N LYS A 139 -17.77 -0.56 -14.16
CA LYS A 139 -17.22 -0.78 -12.80
C LYS A 139 -16.30 0.39 -12.48
N SER A 140 -16.80 1.33 -11.68
CA SER A 140 -16.01 2.40 -11.10
C SER A 140 -15.68 2.03 -9.67
N PHE A 141 -14.39 2.06 -9.34
CA PHE A 141 -13.93 1.93 -7.97
C PHE A 141 -13.48 3.30 -7.48
N GLU A 142 -14.01 3.69 -6.32
CA GLU A 142 -13.45 4.76 -5.51
C GLU A 142 -12.55 4.10 -4.47
N ALA A 143 -11.35 4.64 -4.27
CA ALA A 143 -10.42 4.15 -3.26
C ALA A 143 -11.12 4.05 -1.88
N PRO A 144 -10.74 3.06 -1.03
CA PRO A 144 -11.28 2.98 0.32
C PRO A 144 -11.07 4.31 1.05
N SER A 145 -12.09 4.77 1.79
CA SER A 145 -12.01 6.01 2.56
C SER A 145 -10.82 5.97 3.51
N ILE A 146 -9.99 7.01 3.45
CA ILE A 146 -8.86 7.17 4.36
C ILE A 146 -9.39 7.72 5.67
N GLU A 147 -9.45 6.86 6.68
CA GLU A 147 -9.44 7.31 8.07
C GLU A 147 -8.20 8.18 8.28
N PRO A 148 -8.32 9.36 8.92
CA PRO A 148 -7.21 10.31 9.08
C PRO A 148 -5.98 9.58 9.61
N TYR A 149 -4.81 9.85 9.02
CA TYR A 149 -3.54 9.25 9.42
C TYR A 149 -3.34 9.40 10.93
N GLN A 150 -3.63 8.33 11.66
CA GLN A 150 -3.31 8.23 13.07
C GLN A 150 -1.83 7.88 13.11
N VAL A 151 -1.00 8.79 13.61
CA VAL A 151 0.36 8.47 14.00
C VAL A 151 0.25 7.29 14.97
N ALA A 152 0.81 6.14 14.62
CA ALA A 152 0.86 4.99 15.52
C ALA A 152 1.80 5.32 16.70
N VAL A 153 1.27 6.02 17.70
CA VAL A 153 1.95 6.34 18.96
C VAL A 153 2.06 5.13 19.88
N ASP A 154 1.35 4.05 19.56
CA ASP A 154 1.34 2.81 20.33
C ASP A 154 2.58 1.93 20.07
N ASP A 155 3.27 2.11 18.94
CA ASP A 155 4.50 1.39 18.63
C ASP A 155 5.74 2.26 18.96
N PRO A 156 6.51 1.93 20.01
CA PRO A 156 7.72 2.67 20.36
C PRO A 156 8.82 2.58 19.28
N ASN A 157 8.74 1.63 18.35
CA ASN A 157 9.69 1.48 17.24
C ASN A 157 9.27 2.25 15.99
N ALA A 158 8.10 2.89 15.97
CA ALA A 158 7.70 3.71 14.85
C ALA A 158 8.71 4.87 14.65
N PRO A 159 9.17 5.14 13.41
CA PRO A 159 10.16 6.20 13.15
C PRO A 159 9.75 7.57 13.67
N VAL A 160 8.45 7.87 13.63
CA VAL A 160 7.87 9.11 14.16
C VAL A 160 8.04 9.18 15.68
N VAL A 161 7.71 8.12 16.41
CA VAL A 161 7.84 8.07 17.88
C VAL A 161 9.30 8.20 18.30
N GLN A 162 10.23 7.58 17.58
CA GLN A 162 11.67 7.73 17.82
C GLN A 162 12.14 9.17 17.63
N LEU A 163 11.71 9.84 16.56
CA LEU A 163 12.04 11.23 16.30
C LEU A 163 11.46 12.16 17.37
N LEU A 164 10.20 11.97 17.76
CA LEU A 164 9.55 12.71 18.84
C LEU A 164 10.28 12.52 20.18
N THR A 165 10.68 11.28 20.48
CA THR A 165 11.44 10.95 21.71
C THR A 165 12.80 11.63 21.72
N LEU A 166 13.51 11.66 20.57
CA LEU A 166 14.78 12.36 20.44
C LEU A 166 14.63 13.88 20.64
N MET A 167 13.62 14.48 20.02
CA MET A 167 13.31 15.90 20.18
C MET A 167 12.98 16.24 21.64
N ALA A 168 12.17 15.41 22.31
CA ALA A 168 11.85 15.58 23.72
C ALA A 168 13.10 15.50 24.62
N TRP A 169 14.03 14.61 24.31
CA TRP A 169 15.30 14.50 25.03
C TRP A 169 16.17 15.75 24.85
N CYS A 170 16.32 16.25 23.61
CA CYS A 170 17.07 17.47 23.31
C CYS A 170 16.53 18.69 24.04
N VAL A 171 15.20 18.87 24.07
CA VAL A 171 14.54 19.97 24.78
C VAL A 171 14.79 19.88 26.29
N SER A 172 14.66 18.69 26.87
CA SER A 172 14.91 18.45 28.29
C SER A 172 16.37 18.74 28.67
N ALA A 173 17.32 18.28 27.84
CA ALA A 173 18.74 18.55 28.05
C ALA A 173 19.06 20.05 27.97
N ALA A 174 18.50 20.76 26.97
CA ALA A 174 18.69 22.20 26.83
C ALA A 174 18.13 22.98 28.02
N ALA A 175 16.96 22.59 28.54
CA ALA A 175 16.35 23.21 29.72
C ALA A 175 17.22 23.05 30.98
N VAL A 176 17.74 21.83 31.24
CA VAL A 176 18.62 21.56 32.38
C VAL A 176 19.93 22.36 32.28
N ILE A 177 20.55 22.42 31.09
CA ILE A 177 21.77 23.20 30.88
C ILE A 177 21.52 24.69 31.13
N GLY A 178 20.40 25.23 30.62
CA GLY A 178 20.01 26.62 30.86
C GLY A 178 19.92 26.95 32.35
N LEU A 179 19.24 26.09 33.13
CA LEU A 179 19.11 26.28 34.58
C LEU A 179 20.45 26.21 35.30
N LEU A 180 21.32 25.27 34.93
CA LEU A 180 22.66 25.12 35.52
C LEU A 180 23.53 26.35 35.28
N VAL A 181 23.55 26.86 34.04
CA VAL A 181 24.34 28.06 33.70
C VAL A 181 23.86 29.27 34.49
N THR A 182 22.54 29.48 34.58
CA THR A 182 21.98 30.58 35.39
C THR A 182 22.28 30.42 36.88
N GLY A 183 22.26 29.19 37.41
CA GLY A 183 22.65 28.91 38.80
C GLY A 183 24.13 29.21 39.07
N MET A 184 25.02 28.83 38.14
CA MET A 184 26.47 29.07 38.25
C MET A 184 26.81 30.56 38.21
N THR A 185 26.15 31.35 37.36
CA THR A 185 26.35 32.80 37.31
C THR A 185 25.88 33.47 38.60
N LEU A 186 24.71 33.08 39.12
CA LEU A 186 24.19 33.59 40.38
C LEU A 186 25.12 33.27 41.56
N ALA A 187 25.57 32.02 41.69
CA ALA A 187 26.48 31.59 42.74
C ALA A 187 27.83 32.35 42.68
N SER A 188 28.35 32.59 41.47
CA SER A 188 29.61 33.31 41.26
C SER A 188 29.53 34.79 41.69
N GLN A 189 28.36 35.41 41.57
CA GLN A 189 28.15 36.82 41.93
C GLN A 189 27.81 36.99 43.41
N LEU A 190 27.04 36.07 44.00
CA LEU A 190 26.83 36.01 45.46
C LEU A 190 28.17 35.96 46.21
N ARG A 191 29.12 35.18 45.69
CA ARG A 191 30.48 35.11 46.25
C ARG A 191 31.26 36.42 46.14
N ARG A 192 30.95 37.27 45.16
CA ARG A 192 31.62 38.57 44.95
C ARG A 192 30.95 39.72 45.71
N GLY A 193 29.83 39.47 46.40
CA GLY A 193 29.10 40.50 47.15
C GLY A 193 28.37 41.53 46.28
N ALA A 194 28.37 41.35 44.95
CA ALA A 194 27.74 42.26 43.99
C ALA A 194 26.28 41.85 43.74
N LEU A 195 25.37 42.31 44.60
CA LEU A 195 23.92 42.12 44.45
C LEU A 195 23.21 43.41 44.01
N GLU A 196 23.89 44.31 43.31
CA GLU A 196 23.36 45.67 43.07
C GLU A 196 22.43 45.78 41.85
N GLU A 197 22.36 44.79 40.95
CA GLU A 197 21.47 44.84 39.77
C GLU A 197 20.49 43.66 39.72
N ARG A 198 19.47 43.68 40.59
CA ARG A 198 18.36 42.69 40.60
C ARG A 198 17.66 42.49 39.25
N THR A 199 17.70 43.48 38.36
CA THR A 199 16.92 43.51 37.12
C THR A 199 17.47 42.61 36.01
N GLU A 200 18.80 42.44 35.90
CA GLU A 200 19.40 41.64 34.83
C GLU A 200 19.23 40.12 35.08
N TYR A 201 19.31 39.69 36.33
CA TYR A 201 19.11 38.27 36.70
C TYR A 201 17.66 37.83 36.53
N THR A 202 16.71 38.69 36.90
CA THR A 202 15.28 38.41 36.77
C THR A 202 14.90 38.24 35.30
N LYS A 203 15.50 39.01 34.39
CA LYS A 203 15.31 38.85 32.95
C LYS A 203 15.81 37.48 32.47
N GLN A 204 17.01 37.08 32.87
CA GLN A 204 17.61 35.83 32.40
C GLN A 204 16.81 34.60 32.88
N ILE A 205 16.39 34.59 34.14
CA ILE A 205 15.52 33.53 34.70
C ILE A 205 14.14 33.55 34.01
N ALA A 206 13.55 34.73 33.79
CA ALA A 206 12.26 34.85 33.13
C ALA A 206 12.31 34.33 31.68
N PHE A 207 13.38 34.58 30.93
CA PHE A 207 13.55 34.03 29.58
C PHE A 207 13.66 32.50 29.56
N VAL A 208 14.43 31.90 30.49
CA VAL A 208 14.55 30.44 30.59
C VAL A 208 13.21 29.80 30.95
N LEU A 209 12.48 30.38 31.92
CA LEU A 209 11.16 29.91 32.32
C LEU A 209 10.14 30.04 31.18
N ALA A 210 10.12 31.18 30.47
CA ALA A 210 9.24 31.38 29.32
C ALA A 210 9.53 30.37 28.20
N ALA A 211 10.81 30.09 27.91
CA ALA A 211 11.20 29.08 26.92
C ALA A 211 10.74 27.66 27.31
N CYS A 212 10.88 27.28 28.58
CA CYS A 212 10.40 25.99 29.08
C CYS A 212 8.87 25.87 28.99
N LEU A 213 8.16 26.96 29.28
CA LEU A 213 6.71 26.99 29.24
C LEU A 213 6.19 26.91 27.79
N LEU A 214 6.85 27.59 26.85
CA LEU A 214 6.55 27.48 25.42
C LEU A 214 6.81 26.08 24.87
N ALA A 215 7.90 25.43 25.29
CA ALA A 215 8.22 24.07 24.85
C ALA A 215 7.20 23.04 25.36
N THR A 216 6.75 23.15 26.62
CA THR A 216 5.75 22.24 27.20
C THR A 216 4.33 22.47 26.66
N THR A 217 4.03 23.68 26.20
CA THR A 217 2.72 24.06 25.62
C THR A 217 2.67 23.99 24.10
N ALA A 218 3.73 23.50 23.45
CA ALA A 218 3.80 23.39 21.99
C ALA A 218 2.62 22.59 21.39
N GLY A 219 2.19 21.51 22.04
CA GLY A 219 1.03 20.72 21.59
C GLY A 219 -0.27 21.53 21.54
N PRO A 220 -0.76 22.06 22.68
CA PRO A 220 -1.96 22.89 22.72
C PRO A 220 -1.89 24.14 21.81
N VAL A 221 -0.71 24.76 21.65
CA VAL A 221 -0.53 25.94 20.79
C VAL A 221 -0.74 25.59 19.32
N VAL A 222 -0.20 24.47 18.85
CA VAL A 222 -0.36 24.00 17.47
C VAL A 222 -1.81 23.61 17.17
N GLN A 223 -2.51 23.03 18.15
CA GLN A 223 -3.95 22.75 18.05
C GLN A 223 -4.78 24.03 17.94
N ALA A 224 -4.48 25.05 18.76
CA ALA A 224 -5.17 26.34 18.72
C ALA A 224 -4.96 27.10 17.39
N LEU A 225 -3.82 26.91 16.74
CA LEU A 225 -3.49 27.54 15.45
C LEU A 225 -4.06 26.81 14.23
N GLY A 226 -4.81 25.72 14.42
CA GLY A 226 -5.49 25.01 13.33
C GLY A 226 -4.58 24.16 12.44
N PHE A 227 -3.37 23.83 12.90
CA PHE A 227 -2.47 22.89 12.22
C PHE A 227 -2.78 21.42 12.55
N SER A 228 -3.74 21.16 13.42
CA SER A 228 -4.29 19.82 13.65
C SER A 228 -5.37 19.56 12.60
N GLN A 229 -5.08 18.67 11.65
CA GLN A 229 -6.09 18.02 10.81
C GLN A 229 -6.86 16.99 11.64
#